data_AF-A0A936HML3-F1
#
_entry.id   AF-A0A936HML3-F1
#
_cell.length_a   1.000
_cell.length_b   1.000
_cell.length_c   1.000
_cell.angle_alpha   90.00
_cell.angle_beta   90.00
_cell.angle_gamma   90.00
#
_symmetry.space_group_name_H-M   'P 1'
#
loop_
_entity.id
_entity.type
_entity.pdbx_description
1 polymer ?
#
loop_
_entity_poly.entity_id
_entity_poly.type
_entity_poly.pdbx_seq_one_letter_code
_entity_poly.pdbx_strand_id
1 'polypeptide(L)'
;MLTLMNLNQYASKSAQPGLAVGKLAELRIAVPPLAEQEEIAGILDKFDALVNDLCIGLPAEIAARQKQYEYYRDRLLTFPEAAPQKVAEGL
;
A
#
# COMPACT_ATOMS: atom_id res chain seq x y z
N MET A 1 -2.15 -1.38 17.95
CA MET A 1 -2.35 -1.61 19.40
C MET A 1 -1.01 -1.62 20.15
N LEU A 2 -0.05 -2.52 19.82
CA LEU A 2 1.26 -2.54 20.47
C LEU A 2 2.13 -1.27 20.24
N THR A 3 2.02 -0.63 19.09
CA THR A 3 2.81 0.58 18.76
C THR A 3 2.49 1.79 19.65
N LEU A 4 1.28 1.83 20.23
CA LEU A 4 0.83 2.89 21.14
C LEU A 4 1.26 2.65 22.58
N MET A 5 1.64 1.41 22.91
CA MET A 5 2.19 1.09 24.22
C MET A 5 3.64 1.56 24.21
N ASN A 6 4.03 2.40 25.17
CA ASN A 6 5.41 2.89 25.28
C ASN A 6 6.35 1.74 25.68
N LEU A 7 6.69 0.88 24.71
CA LEU A 7 7.45 -0.35 24.93
C LEU A 7 8.88 -0.10 25.43
N ASN A 8 9.39 1.12 25.27
CA ASN A 8 10.70 1.52 25.80
C ASN A 8 10.79 1.35 27.32
N GLN A 9 9.68 1.39 28.06
CA GLN A 9 9.68 1.11 29.50
C GLN A 9 10.07 -0.33 29.85
N TYR A 10 9.90 -1.26 28.90
CA TYR A 10 10.25 -2.67 29.04
C TYR A 10 11.62 -3.00 28.42
N ALA A 11 12.26 -2.07 27.72
CA ALA A 11 13.61 -2.28 27.20
C ALA A 11 14.62 -2.50 28.35
N SER A 12 15.61 -3.37 28.14
CA SER A 12 16.76 -3.48 29.05
C SER A 12 17.65 -2.24 28.93
N LYS A 13 18.18 -1.74 30.05
CA LYS A 13 19.17 -0.65 30.09
C LYS A 13 20.58 -1.17 29.77
N SER A 14 20.74 -1.76 28.59
CA SER A 14 22.00 -2.30 28.06
C SER A 14 22.46 -1.53 26.82
N ALA A 15 23.72 -1.67 26.44
CA ALA A 15 24.30 -1.01 25.26
C ALA A 15 23.58 -1.37 23.94
N GLN A 16 23.01 -2.57 23.84
CA GLN A 16 21.96 -2.90 22.89
C GLN A 16 20.61 -2.94 23.63
N PRO A 17 19.71 -1.98 23.40
CA PRO A 17 18.37 -2.02 23.95
C PRO A 17 17.60 -3.16 23.27
N GLY A 18 17.14 -4.13 24.06
CA GLY A 18 16.30 -5.24 23.59
C GLY A 18 15.08 -5.42 24.48
N LEU A 19 13.97 -5.87 23.89
CA LEU A 19 12.78 -6.28 24.64
C LEU A 19 12.95 -7.75 25.01
N ALA A 20 13.18 -8.01 26.30
CA ALA A 20 13.25 -9.37 26.82
C ALA A 20 11.87 -10.05 26.74
N VAL A 21 11.82 -11.30 26.29
CA VAL A 21 10.57 -12.07 26.15
C VAL A 21 9.81 -12.16 27.47
N GLY A 22 10.52 -12.33 28.60
CA GLY A 22 9.90 -12.34 29.93
C GLY A 22 9.16 -11.05 30.28
N LYS A 23 9.67 -9.89 29.84
CA LYS A 23 9.02 -8.59 30.06
C LYS A 23 7.81 -8.37 29.14
N LEU A 24 7.77 -8.99 27.97
CA LEU A 24 6.59 -8.96 27.10
C LEU A 24 5.41 -9.70 27.74
N ALA A 25 5.67 -10.78 28.48
CA ALA A 25 4.62 -11.53 29.19
C ALA A 25 3.98 -10.74 30.33
N GLU A 26 4.68 -9.72 30.87
CA GLU A 26 4.18 -8.83 31.92
C GLU A 26 3.32 -7.67 31.37
N LEU A 27 3.25 -7.51 30.03
CA LEU A 27 2.50 -6.44 29.39
C LEU A 27 1.00 -6.63 29.66
N ARG A 28 0.41 -5.71 30.41
CA ARG A 28 -1.03 -5.68 30.64
C ARG A 28 -1.70 -4.87 29.54
N ILE A 29 -2.55 -5.54 28.77
CA ILE A 29 -3.37 -4.92 27.74
C ILE A 29 -4.84 -5.01 28.16
N ALA A 30 -5.60 -3.94 27.93
CA ALA A 30 -7.05 -4.00 28.07
C ALA A 30 -7.60 -4.81 26.89
N VAL A 31 -8.30 -5.90 27.20
CA VAL A 31 -8.94 -6.77 26.21
C VAL A 31 -10.45 -6.49 26.29
N PRO A 32 -11.07 -5.87 25.26
CA PRO A 32 -12.50 -5.61 25.25
C PRO A 32 -13.31 -6.91 25.06
N PRO A 33 -14.64 -6.90 25.20
CA PRO A 33 -15.49 -8.06 24.89
C PRO A 33 -15.29 -8.57 23.45
N LEU A 34 -15.52 -9.87 23.22
CA LEU A 34 -15.26 -10.50 21.91
C LEU A 34 -15.98 -9.82 20.74
N ALA A 35 -17.24 -9.41 20.93
CA ALA A 35 -18.00 -8.71 19.89
C ALA A 35 -17.31 -7.41 19.43
N GLU A 36 -16.79 -6.63 20.38
CA GLU A 36 -16.04 -5.40 20.06
C GLU A 36 -14.71 -5.72 19.40
N GLN A 37 -14.02 -6.80 19.81
CA GLN A 37 -12.78 -7.23 19.16
C GLN A 37 -13.00 -7.60 17.69
N GLU A 38 -14.07 -8.34 17.39
CA GLU A 38 -14.42 -8.74 16.02
C GLU A 38 -14.78 -7.52 15.16
N GLU A 39 -15.52 -6.56 15.71
CA GLU A 39 -15.85 -5.33 15.00
C GLU A 39 -14.59 -4.51 14.70
N ILE A 40 -13.74 -4.29 15.71
CA ILE A 40 -12.49 -3.56 15.56
C ILE A 40 -11.57 -4.25 14.54
N ALA A 41 -11.41 -5.57 14.65
CA ALA A 41 -10.60 -6.35 13.71
C ALA A 41 -11.14 -6.23 12.28
N GLY A 42 -12.45 -6.40 12.08
CA GLY A 42 -13.07 -6.29 10.78
C GLY A 42 -12.94 -4.90 10.14
N ILE A 43 -12.93 -3.82 10.93
CA ILE A 43 -12.66 -2.46 10.41
C ILE A 43 -11.20 -2.32 10.00
N LEU A 44 -10.26 -2.81 10.82
CA LEU A 44 -8.83 -2.74 10.53
C LEU A 44 -8.45 -3.60 9.32
N ASP A 45 -9.02 -4.79 9.19
CA ASP A 45 -8.79 -5.68 8.03
C ASP A 45 -9.28 -5.03 6.74
N LYS A 46 -10.44 -4.35 6.75
CA LYS A 46 -10.93 -3.59 5.59
C LYS A 46 -9.99 -2.46 5.21
N PHE A 47 -9.48 -1.73 6.20
CA PHE A 47 -8.54 -0.63 5.94
C PHE A 47 -7.22 -1.15 5.40
N ASP A 48 -6.68 -2.23 5.98
CA ASP A 48 -5.44 -2.86 5.52
C ASP A 48 -5.58 -3.38 4.09
N ALA A 49 -6.68 -4.09 3.79
CA ALA A 49 -6.99 -4.56 2.44
C ALA A 49 -7.12 -3.42 1.42
N LEU A 50 -7.67 -2.26 1.81
CA LEU A 50 -7.76 -1.11 0.92
C LEU A 50 -6.42 -0.45 0.64
N VAL A 51 -5.51 -0.42 1.61
CA VAL A 51 -4.26 0.35 1.51
C VAL A 51 -3.09 -0.50 1.00
N ASN A 52 -2.98 -1.74 1.45
CA ASN A 52 -1.78 -2.55 1.30
C ASN A 52 -1.94 -3.77 0.39
N ASP A 53 -3.17 -4.21 0.11
CA ASP A 53 -3.38 -5.34 -0.79
C ASP A 53 -2.89 -4.97 -2.20
N LEU A 54 -2.19 -5.91 -2.85
CA LEU A 54 -1.63 -5.70 -4.18
C LEU A 54 -2.61 -6.05 -5.30
N CYS A 55 -3.58 -6.91 -5.00
CA CYS A 55 -4.58 -7.40 -5.94
C CYS A 55 -5.86 -6.55 -5.91
N ILE A 56 -6.17 -5.97 -4.75
CA ILE A 56 -7.31 -5.06 -4.55
C ILE A 56 -6.84 -3.75 -3.91
N GLY A 57 -7.69 -2.72 -3.84
CA GLY A 57 -7.34 -1.47 -3.17
C GLY A 57 -6.41 -0.54 -3.97
N LEU A 58 -5.69 0.33 -3.26
CA LEU A 58 -4.93 1.44 -3.83
C LEU A 58 -3.79 1.01 -4.76
N PRO A 59 -2.94 0.03 -4.42
CA PRO A 59 -1.86 -0.39 -5.30
C PRO A 59 -2.37 -0.91 -6.66
N ALA A 60 -3.46 -1.68 -6.64
CA ALA A 60 -4.11 -2.20 -7.86
C ALA A 60 -4.66 -1.06 -8.74
N GLU A 61 -5.35 -0.09 -8.14
CA GLU A 61 -5.87 1.09 -8.87
C GLU A 61 -4.73 1.94 -9.44
N ILE A 62 -3.66 2.18 -8.68
CA ILE A 62 -2.49 2.94 -9.16
C ILE A 62 -1.86 2.25 -10.37
N ALA A 63 -1.65 0.93 -10.30
CA ALA A 63 -1.10 0.17 -11.42
C ALA A 63 -2.01 0.23 -12.67
N ALA A 64 -3.33 0.13 -12.48
CA ALA A 64 -4.29 0.27 -13.56
C ALA A 64 -4.24 1.67 -14.20
N ARG A 65 -4.17 2.72 -13.37
CA ARG A 65 -4.06 4.12 -13.82
C ARG A 65 -2.76 4.41 -14.55
N GLN A 66 -1.64 3.83 -14.11
CA GLN A 66 -0.36 3.94 -14.81
C GLN A 66 -0.44 3.34 -16.22
N LYS A 67 -0.96 2.11 -16.34
CA LYS A 67 -1.18 1.47 -17.66
C LYS A 67 -2.09 2.30 -18.55
N GLN A 68 -3.17 2.84 -17.99
CA GLN A 68 -4.08 3.72 -18.71
C GLN A 68 -3.37 4.99 -19.20
N TYR A 69 -2.57 5.62 -18.35
CA TYR A 69 -1.78 6.80 -18.70
C TYR A 69 -0.80 6.49 -19.83
N GLU A 70 -0.04 5.39 -19.74
CA GLU A 70 0.92 4.97 -20.77
C GLU A 70 0.24 4.76 -22.12
N TYR A 71 -0.89 4.04 -22.14
CA TYR A 71 -1.67 3.84 -23.36
C TYR A 71 -2.08 5.16 -24.03
N TYR A 72 -2.61 6.11 -23.25
CA TYR A 72 -3.03 7.41 -23.80
C TYR A 72 -1.85 8.30 -24.18
N ARG A 73 -0.76 8.29 -23.40
CA ARG A 73 0.48 9.00 -23.73
C ARG A 73 1.00 8.54 -25.09
N ASP A 74 1.14 7.23 -25.28
CA ASP A 74 1.69 6.66 -26.49
C ASP A 74 0.76 6.93 -27.68
N ARG A 75 -0.57 6.82 -27.50
CA ARG A 75 -1.55 7.17 -28.54
C ARG A 75 -1.49 8.64 -28.96
N LEU A 76 -1.29 9.56 -28.02
CA LEU A 76 -1.21 11.01 -28.31
C LEU A 76 0.12 11.41 -28.96
N LEU A 77 1.20 10.69 -28.64
CA LEU A 77 2.54 10.98 -29.14
C LEU A 77 2.93 10.13 -30.37
N THR A 78 2.11 9.16 -30.76
CA THR A 78 2.25 8.42 -32.00
C THR A 78 1.46 9.12 -33.10
N PHE A 79 2.17 9.79 -34.00
CA PHE A 79 1.57 10.40 -35.17
C PHE A 79 1.62 9.40 -36.34
N PRO A 80 0.52 9.24 -37.10
CA PRO A 80 0.58 8.46 -38.32
C PRO A 80 1.58 9.10 -39.29
N GLU A 81 2.45 8.28 -39.87
CA GLU A 81 3.44 8.72 -40.85
C GLU A 81 2.70 9.38 -42.02
N ALA A 82 3.09 10.62 -42.37
CA ALA A 82 2.47 11.34 -43.46
C ALA A 82 2.62 10.51 -44.73
N ALA A 83 1.49 10.09 -45.32
CA ALA A 83 1.48 9.29 -46.53
C ALA A 83 2.36 9.98 -47.60
N PRO A 84 3.25 9.25 -48.31
CA PRO A 84 4.12 9.87 -49.30
C PRO A 84 3.25 10.57 -50.34
N GLN A 85 3.36 11.90 -50.40
CA GLN A 85 2.76 12.70 -51.45
C GLN A 85 3.33 12.15 -52.76
N LYS A 86 2.53 11.42 -53.53
CA LYS A 86 2.87 11.11 -54.92
C LYS A 86 2.95 12.46 -55.62
N VAL A 87 4.18 12.96 -55.79
CA VAL A 87 4.46 14.08 -56.67
C VAL A 87 3.92 13.67 -58.03
N ALA A 88 2.88 14.36 -58.48
CA ALA A 88 2.38 14.20 -59.83
C ALA A 88 3.47 14.72 -60.76
N GLU A 89 4.32 13.83 -61.24
CA GLU A 89 5.12 14.06 -62.43
C GLU A 89 4.15 14.17 -63.61
N GLY A 90 3.72 15.41 -63.87
CA GLY A 90 2.95 15.79 -65.04
C GLY A 90 3.83 16.59 -65.98
N LEU A 91 4.11 15.98 -67.13
CA LEU A 91 4.49 16.49 -68.46
C LEU A 91 5.21 17.84 -68.58
#